data_AF-A0A959SHD9-F1
#
_entry.id   AF-A0A959SHD9-F1
#
_cell.length_a   1.000
_cell.length_b   1.000
_cell.length_c   1.000
_cell.angle_alpha   90.00
_cell.angle_beta   90.00
_cell.angle_gamma   90.00
#
_symmetry.space_group_name_H-M   'P 1'
#
loop_
_entity.id
_entity.type
_entity.pdbx_description
1 polymer ?
#
loop_
_entity_poly.entity_id
_entity_poly.type
_entity_poly.pdbx_seq_one_letter_code
_entity_poly.pdbx_strand_id
1 'polypeptide(L)'
;YRSGYATYEGHSHVEREGLHSAWIGPDTLQRILKDAEASGFFQFEDRYDRDVTDLPSAILRVVGNGKDKRVVGRVGVPPAYKALFGRVEELLLPIPWKPVPVEP
;
A
#
# COMPACT_ATOMS: atom_id res chain seq x y z
N TYR A 1 -14.31 -0.23 -2.49
CA TYR A 1 -14.52 -1.21 -1.40
C TYR A 1 -14.83 -0.46 -0.12
N ARG A 2 -15.95 -0.76 0.57
CA ARG A 2 -16.40 -0.11 1.83
C ARG A 2 -16.39 -1.05 3.04
N SER A 3 -16.01 -2.32 2.85
CA SER A 3 -16.15 -3.37 3.85
C SER A 3 -14.99 -3.45 4.85
N GLY A 4 -13.86 -2.79 4.58
CA GLY A 4 -12.64 -2.95 5.39
C GLY A 4 -11.84 -4.22 5.07
N TYR A 5 -12.28 -5.04 4.10
CA TYR A 5 -11.49 -6.18 3.62
C TYR A 5 -10.27 -5.69 2.83
N ALA A 6 -9.10 -6.22 3.17
CA ALA A 6 -7.84 -5.92 2.51
C ALA A 6 -7.05 -7.20 2.20
N THR A 7 -6.22 -7.11 1.16
CA THR A 7 -5.29 -8.15 0.74
C THR A 7 -3.87 -7.64 0.80
N TYR A 8 -2.94 -8.49 1.20
CA TYR A 8 -1.50 -8.24 1.19
C TYR A 8 -0.84 -9.38 0.42
N GLU A 9 -0.06 -9.06 -0.60
CA GLU A 9 0.69 -10.04 -1.39
C GLU A 9 2.17 -9.80 -1.13
N GLY A 10 2.79 -10.70 -0.37
CA GLY A 10 4.23 -10.70 -0.18
C GLY A 10 4.92 -11.52 -1.25
N HIS A 11 5.94 -10.97 -1.89
CA HIS A 11 6.72 -11.69 -2.91
C HIS A 11 7.98 -12.33 -2.31
N SER A 12 9.09 -11.59 -2.22
CA SER A 12 10.36 -12.10 -1.70
C SER A 12 10.95 -11.12 -0.70
N HIS A 13 11.67 -11.64 0.30
CA HIS A 13 12.34 -10.84 1.35
C HIS A 13 11.38 -10.04 2.26
N VAL A 14 10.18 -10.59 2.49
CA VAL A 14 9.20 -10.05 3.43
C VAL A 14 8.82 -11.11 4.46
N GLU A 15 8.42 -10.69 5.66
CA GLU A 15 8.09 -11.62 6.76
C GLU A 15 6.93 -12.57 6.42
N ARG A 16 6.02 -12.12 5.54
CA ARG A 16 4.84 -12.86 5.11
C ARG A 16 4.87 -12.99 3.59
N GLU A 17 5.22 -14.16 3.06
CA GLU A 17 5.20 -14.44 1.61
C GLU A 17 3.86 -15.08 1.20
N GLY A 18 3.38 -14.75 0.00
CA GLY A 18 2.09 -15.20 -0.53
C GLY A 18 0.92 -14.25 -0.22
N LEU A 19 -0.26 -14.63 -0.71
CA LEU A 19 -1.49 -13.85 -0.55
C LEU A 19 -2.07 -14.01 0.85
N HIS A 20 -2.32 -12.89 1.50
CA HIS A 20 -2.96 -12.79 2.81
C HIS A 20 -4.15 -11.86 2.74
N SER A 21 -5.09 -12.02 3.67
CA SER A 21 -6.21 -11.10 3.86
C SER A 21 -6.40 -10.71 5.32
N ALA A 22 -6.99 -9.55 5.52
CA ALA A 22 -7.34 -9.03 6.82
C ALA A 22 -8.59 -8.15 6.76
N TRP A 23 -9.18 -7.94 7.92
CA TRP A 23 -10.22 -6.94 8.12
C TRP A 23 -9.61 -5.73 8.83
N ILE A 24 -9.63 -4.59 8.14
CA ILE A 24 -9.17 -3.29 8.62
C ILE A 24 -10.36 -2.57 9.24
N GLY A 25 -10.19 -2.12 10.48
CA GLY A 25 -11.20 -1.31 11.17
C GLY A 25 -11.48 0.00 10.42
N PRO A 26 -12.71 0.53 10.51
CA PRO A 26 -13.11 1.75 9.81
C PRO A 26 -12.24 2.96 10.20
N ASP A 27 -11.81 3.06 11.46
CA ASP A 27 -10.96 4.16 11.94
C ASP A 27 -9.58 4.15 11.26
N THR A 28 -8.95 2.98 11.17
CA THR A 28 -7.66 2.81 10.47
C THR A 28 -7.79 3.13 8.99
N LEU A 29 -8.87 2.67 8.34
CA LEU A 29 -9.14 2.96 6.94
C LEU A 29 -9.33 4.47 6.69
N GLN A 30 -10.12 5.14 7.54
CA GLN A 30 -10.31 6.59 7.44
C GLN A 30 -9.00 7.36 7.66
N ARG A 31 -8.16 6.91 8.59
CA ARG A 31 -6.86 7.52 8.85
C ARG A 31 -5.93 7.40 7.64
N ILE A 32 -5.85 6.22 7.02
CA ILE A 32 -5.06 6.01 5.80
C ILE A 32 -5.54 6.92 4.66
N LEU A 33 -6.86 7.03 4.46
CA LEU A 33 -7.42 7.91 3.44
C LEU A 33 -7.09 9.39 3.70
N LYS A 34 -7.21 9.84 4.95
CA LYS A 34 -6.86 11.21 5.36
C LYS A 34 -5.38 11.50 5.17
N ASP A 35 -4.50 10.55 5.51
CA ASP A 35 -3.05 10.70 5.32
C ASP A 35 -2.68 10.73 3.83
N ALA A 36 -3.37 9.96 2.98
CA ALA A 36 -3.21 10.00 1.54
C ALA A 36 -3.66 11.35 0.95
N GLU A 37 -4.77 11.90 1.41
CA GLU A 37 -5.22 13.24 1.00
C GLU A 37 -4.23 14.32 1.45
N ALA A 38 -3.82 14.32 2.72
CA ALA A 38 -2.92 15.31 3.30
C ALA A 38 -1.50 15.30 2.69
N SER A 39 -1.04 14.14 2.23
CA SER A 39 0.26 14.01 1.55
C SER A 39 0.22 14.45 0.08
N GLY A 40 -0.96 14.77 -0.46
CA GLY A 40 -1.13 15.06 -1.88
C GLY A 40 -0.98 13.82 -2.76
N PHE A 41 -1.20 12.61 -2.21
CA PHE A 41 -0.95 11.33 -2.90
C PHE A 41 -1.56 11.26 -4.31
N PHE A 42 -2.77 11.80 -4.46
CA PHE A 42 -3.50 11.81 -5.73
C PHE A 42 -2.87 12.70 -6.81
N GLN A 43 -1.91 13.57 -6.45
CA GLN A 43 -1.19 14.47 -7.35
C GLN A 43 0.18 13.92 -7.75
N PHE A 44 0.68 12.86 -7.11
CA PHE A 44 1.93 12.23 -7.50
C PHE A 44 1.85 11.64 -8.90
N GLU A 45 2.99 11.53 -9.58
CA GLU A 45 3.11 10.72 -10.79
C GLU A 45 2.82 9.24 -10.49
N ASP A 46 2.30 8.53 -11.50
CA ASP A 46 1.96 7.11 -11.34
C ASP A 46 3.20 6.21 -11.21
N ARG A 47 4.35 6.67 -11.70
CA ARG A 47 5.59 5.89 -11.73
C ARG A 47 6.81 6.78 -11.50
N TYR A 48 7.58 6.43 -10.47
CA TYR A 48 8.89 6.98 -10.19
C TYR A 48 9.92 5.86 -10.35
N ASP A 49 10.56 5.82 -11.53
CA ASP A 49 11.38 4.68 -11.94
C ASP A 49 12.57 5.12 -12.81
N ARG A 50 13.57 4.26 -12.93
CA ARG A 50 14.72 4.38 -13.83
C ARG A 50 15.12 2.99 -14.32
N ASP A 51 15.89 2.91 -15.41
CA ASP A 51 16.45 1.63 -15.89
C ASP A 51 17.52 1.12 -14.92
N VAL A 52 17.05 0.40 -13.88
CA VAL A 52 17.86 -0.27 -12.87
C VAL A 52 17.26 -1.64 -12.60
N THR A 53 18.09 -2.67 -12.64
CA THR A 53 17.67 -4.08 -12.50
C THR A 53 17.57 -4.56 -11.06
N ASP A 54 18.30 -3.95 -10.13
CA ASP A 54 18.56 -4.52 -8.80
C ASP A 54 18.00 -3.68 -7.63
N LEU A 55 16.97 -2.87 -7.86
CA LEU A 55 16.31 -2.11 -6.80
C LEU A 55 14.88 -2.60 -6.52
N PRO A 56 14.52 -2.78 -5.23
CA PRO A 56 13.15 -3.09 -4.86
C PRO A 56 12.21 -1.94 -5.24
N SER A 57 10.97 -2.29 -5.61
CA SER A 57 9.91 -1.32 -5.85
C SER A 57 8.81 -1.44 -4.81
N ALA A 58 8.30 -0.30 -4.35
CA ALA A 58 7.10 -0.20 -3.52
C ALA A 58 5.91 0.22 -4.38
N ILE A 59 4.77 -0.45 -4.21
CA ILE A 59 3.52 -0.09 -4.91
C ILE A 59 2.47 0.25 -3.86
N LEU A 60 1.94 1.47 -3.94
CA LEU A 60 0.79 1.89 -3.13
C LEU A 60 -0.37 2.22 -4.05
N ARG A 61 -1.53 1.58 -3.83
CA ARG A 61 -2.78 1.89 -4.51
C ARG A 61 -3.85 2.26 -3.49
N VAL A 62 -4.46 3.42 -3.66
CA VAL A 62 -5.53 3.92 -2.82
C VAL A 62 -6.80 4.07 -3.67
N VAL A 63 -7.87 3.40 -3.24
CA VAL A 63 -9.20 3.46 -3.86
C VAL A 63 -10.20 3.98 -2.83
N GLY A 64 -10.66 5.22 -3.00
CA GLY A 64 -11.53 5.88 -2.03
C GLY A 64 -11.99 7.26 -2.51
N ASN A 65 -13.13 7.75 -1.98
CA ASN A 65 -13.67 9.08 -2.28
C ASN A 65 -13.82 9.38 -3.79
N GLY A 66 -14.20 8.37 -4.59
CA GLY A 66 -14.35 8.48 -6.05
C GLY A 66 -13.04 8.50 -6.84
N LYS A 67 -11.89 8.29 -6.18
CA LYS A 67 -10.57 8.24 -6.80
C LYS A 67 -9.99 6.83 -6.73
N ASP A 68 -9.23 6.46 -7.75
CA ASP A 68 -8.42 5.26 -7.82
C ASP A 68 -7.04 5.70 -8.32
N LYS A 69 -6.03 5.62 -7.44
CA LYS A 69 -4.67 6.07 -7.73
C LYS A 69 -3.70 4.98 -7.33
N ARG A 70 -2.79 4.66 -8.24
CA ARG A 70 -1.67 3.74 -8.03
C ARG A 70 -0.37 4.48 -8.30
N VAL A 71 0.58 4.36 -7.37
CA VAL A 71 1.93 4.91 -7.51
C VAL A 71 2.93 3.78 -7.35
N VAL A 72 3.83 3.65 -8.32
CA VAL A 72 4.95 2.71 -8.30
C VAL A 72 6.22 3.49 -8.01
N GLY A 73 6.83 3.24 -6.85
CA GLY A 73 8.05 3.89 -6.41
C GLY A 73 9.24 2.94 -6.42
N ARG A 74 10.18 3.15 -7.34
CA ARG A 74 11.50 2.49 -7.34
C ARG A 74 12.63 3.50 -7.11
N VAL A 75 12.64 4.60 -7.86
CA VAL A 75 13.72 5.61 -7.78
C VAL A 75 13.17 7.03 -7.91
N GLY A 76 13.70 7.97 -7.13
CA GLY A 76 13.30 9.39 -7.21
C GLY A 76 11.95 9.70 -6.57
N VAL A 77 11.44 8.77 -5.76
CA VAL A 77 10.14 8.90 -5.11
C VAL A 77 10.15 10.06 -4.10
N PRO A 78 9.15 10.96 -4.10
CA PRO A 78 9.11 12.11 -3.20
C PRO A 78 9.18 11.70 -1.71
N PRO A 79 9.81 12.49 -0.83
CA PRO A 79 9.85 12.22 0.61
C PRO A 79 8.45 12.05 1.23
N ALA A 80 7.48 12.82 0.76
CA ALA A 80 6.08 12.74 1.21
C ALA A 80 5.43 11.37 0.91
N TYR A 81 5.77 10.74 -0.23
CA TYR A 81 5.31 9.38 -0.52
C TYR A 81 5.95 8.37 0.45
N LYS A 82 7.26 8.47 0.70
CA LYS A 82 7.95 7.55 1.64
C LYS A 82 7.36 7.65 3.05
N ALA A 83 7.07 8.87 3.50
CA ALA A 83 6.42 9.11 4.79
C ALA A 83 4.99 8.52 4.85
N LEU A 84 4.19 8.69 3.78
CA LEU A 84 2.88 8.05 3.69
C LEU A 84 2.99 6.53 3.73
N PHE A 85 3.90 5.95 2.93
CA PHE A 85 4.10 4.51 2.83
C PHE A 85 4.46 3.92 4.20
N GLY A 86 5.42 4.51 4.91
CA GLY A 86 5.80 4.08 6.25
C GLY A 86 4.63 4.17 7.25
N ARG A 87 3.83 5.24 7.22
CA ARG A 87 2.63 5.32 8.06
C ARG A 87 1.59 4.26 7.75
N VAL A 88 1.41 3.92 6.47
CA VAL A 88 0.52 2.83 6.07
C VAL A 88 1.04 1.50 6.61
N GLU A 89 2.35 1.24 6.53
CA GLU A 89 2.96 0.04 7.11
C GLU A 89 2.78 -0.02 8.63
N GLU A 90 3.05 1.06 9.36
CA GLU A 90 2.83 1.13 10.81
C GLU A 90 1.39 0.78 11.23
N LEU A 91 0.41 1.21 10.42
CA LEU A 91 -1.01 0.95 10.66
C LEU A 91 -1.45 -0.47 10.26
N LEU A 92 -0.80 -1.07 9.25
CA LEU A 92 -1.24 -2.33 8.64
C LEU A 92 -0.44 -3.56 9.09
N LEU A 93 0.86 -3.44 9.34
CA LEU A 93 1.70 -4.59 9.75
C LEU A 93 1.22 -5.28 11.04
N PRO A 94 0.77 -4.56 12.08
CA PRO A 94 0.29 -5.17 13.32
C PRO A 94 -1.06 -5.89 13.19
N ILE A 95 -1.79 -5.69 12.08
CA ILE A 95 -3.09 -6.33 11.88
C ILE A 95 -2.89 -7.86 11.77
N PRO A 96 -3.81 -8.69 12.29
CA PRO A 96 -3.73 -10.13 12.13
C PRO A 96 -4.11 -10.55 10.70
N TRP A 97 -3.11 -10.56 9.82
CA TRP A 97 -3.23 -11.07 8.45
C TRP A 97 -3.29 -12.60 8.44
N LYS A 98 -4.24 -13.15 7.69
CA LYS A 98 -4.43 -14.60 7.53
C LYS A 98 -4.07 -15.02 6.11
N PRO A 99 -3.36 -16.13 5.91
CA PRO A 99 -3.07 -16.64 4.57
C PRO A 99 -4.38 -16.95 3.84
N VAL A 100 -4.47 -16.54 2.57
CA VAL A 100 -5.57 -16.90 1.67
C VAL A 100 -5.15 -18.17 0.93
N PRO A 101 -5.87 -19.28 1.06
CA PRO A 101 -5.58 -20.48 0.28
C PRO A 101 -5.67 -20.16 -1.21
N VAL A 102 -4.65 -20.53 -1.97
CA VAL A 102 -4.73 -20.53 -3.42
C VAL A 102 -5.64 -21.69 -3.79
N GLU A 103 -6.83 -21.42 -4.33
CA GLU A 103 -7.68 -22.50 -4.85
C GLU A 103 -6.93 -23.21 -5.99
N PRO A 104 -6.90 -24.56 -5.99
CA PRO A 104 -6.16 -25.36 -6.96
C PRO A 104 -6.78 -25.38 -8.36
#